data_AF-A0A6S7FTS8-F1
#
_entry.id   AF-A0A6S7FTS8-F1
#
_cell.length_a   1.000
_cell.length_b   1.000
_cell.length_c   1.000
_cell.angle_alpha   90.00
_cell.angle_beta   90.00
_cell.angle_gamma   90.00
#
_symmetry.space_group_name_H-M   'P 1'
#
loop_
_entity.id
_entity.type
_entity.pdbx_description
1 polymer ?
#
loop_
_entity_poly.entity_id
_entity_poly.type
_entity_poly.pdbx_seq_one_letter_code
_entity_poly.pdbx_strand_id
1 'polypeptide(L)'
;MHQRSCRVIMGLNKELLENVFEQDESNNNCAGDLDDIDITSVYNTNQEEEYPELKKGINLPKTNSEWLTTNEHFKFSLMSDPPITSDDLNTLIKLLNDTIYTYFAGNFGFLERLPDKLLNDKYKNHSVKDLKKALKLLKLSNSDLAEIKYASRLVRNKLKSNTSNDNMII
;
A
#
# COMPACT_ATOMS: atom_id res chain seq x y z
N MET A 1 13.28 -23.72 -9.94
CA MET A 1 12.57 -22.54 -9.43
C MET A 1 11.53 -23.03 -8.44
N HIS A 2 11.64 -22.70 -7.14
CA HIS A 2 10.64 -23.09 -6.14
C HIS A 2 9.66 -21.93 -5.93
N GLN A 3 8.46 -22.05 -6.48
CA GLN A 3 7.32 -21.21 -6.06
C GLN A 3 6.93 -21.63 -4.64
N ARG A 4 6.94 -20.70 -3.69
CA ARG A 4 6.32 -20.90 -2.37
C ARG A 4 4.86 -20.49 -2.52
N SER A 5 3.92 -21.43 -2.42
CA SER A 5 2.50 -21.09 -2.31
C SER A 5 2.21 -20.70 -0.86
N CYS A 6 1.52 -19.58 -0.66
CA CYS A 6 1.03 -19.20 0.64
C CYS A 6 -0.25 -19.99 0.92
N ARG A 7 -0.28 -20.76 2.01
CA ARG A 7 -1.51 -21.36 2.52
C ARG A 7 -2.16 -20.37 3.48
N VAL A 8 -3.41 -20.02 3.22
CA VAL A 8 -4.24 -19.26 4.16
C VAL A 8 -4.61 -20.18 5.31
N ILE A 9 -4.18 -19.85 6.54
CA ILE A 9 -4.61 -20.56 7.74
C ILE A 9 -5.99 -20.03 8.12
N MET A 10 -7.05 -20.70 7.68
CA MET A 10 -8.39 -20.50 8.22
C MET A 10 -8.45 -21.13 9.61
N GLY A 11 -8.34 -20.33 10.67
CA GLY A 11 -8.41 -20.85 12.05
C GLY A 11 -8.15 -19.87 13.18
N LEU A 12 -7.51 -18.72 12.91
CA LEU A 12 -7.14 -17.74 13.94
C LEU A 12 -8.33 -17.02 14.62
N ASN A 13 -9.55 -17.21 14.12
CA ASN A 13 -10.73 -16.54 14.69
C ASN A 13 -11.38 -17.30 15.87
N LYS A 14 -11.08 -18.58 16.09
CA LYS A 14 -11.71 -19.35 17.18
C LYS A 14 -11.11 -19.07 18.55
N GLU A 15 -9.79 -18.94 18.66
CA GLU A 15 -9.12 -18.62 19.93
C GLU A 15 -9.41 -17.19 20.42
N LEU A 16 -9.74 -16.25 19.51
CA LEU A 16 -10.20 -14.92 19.91
C LEU A 16 -11.66 -14.90 20.38
N LEU A 17 -12.48 -15.86 19.90
CA LEU A 17 -13.89 -15.93 20.26
C LEU A 17 -14.10 -16.49 21.67
N GLU A 18 -13.31 -17.50 22.08
CA GLU A 18 -13.42 -18.09 23.42
C GLU A 18 -13.06 -17.11 24.56
N ASN A 19 -12.25 -16.09 24.29
CA ASN A 19 -11.92 -15.05 25.29
C ASN A 19 -13.03 -13.98 25.48
N VAL A 20 -14.08 -13.98 24.65
CA VAL A 20 -15.15 -12.96 24.70
C VAL A 20 -16.41 -13.47 25.42
N PHE A 21 -16.53 -14.78 25.67
CA PHE A 21 -17.80 -15.38 26.15
C PHE A 21 -17.90 -15.73 27.64
N GLU A 22 -16.91 -15.36 28.49
CA GLU A 22 -17.00 -15.61 29.95
C GLU A 22 -17.53 -14.43 30.79
N GLN A 23 -17.96 -13.33 30.18
CA GLN A 23 -18.68 -12.28 30.90
C GLN A 23 -19.90 -11.83 30.11
N ASP A 24 -21.05 -12.40 30.44
CA ASP A 24 -22.27 -11.66 30.83
C ASP A 24 -23.50 -12.59 30.77
N GLU A 25 -23.78 -13.23 31.91
CA GLU A 25 -25.13 -13.64 32.24
C GLU A 25 -25.92 -12.39 32.65
N SER A 26 -26.97 -12.01 31.90
CA SER A 26 -28.33 -11.78 32.43
C SER A 26 -29.28 -11.14 31.39
N ASN A 27 -30.36 -11.88 31.08
CA ASN A 27 -31.78 -11.50 30.87
C ASN A 27 -32.07 -10.19 30.07
N ASN A 28 -32.89 -10.17 29.01
CA ASN A 28 -34.30 -10.56 28.97
C ASN A 28 -34.90 -10.38 27.55
N ASN A 29 -36.02 -11.08 27.30
CA ASN A 29 -36.75 -11.20 26.03
C ASN A 29 -37.65 -9.99 25.66
N CYS A 30 -37.85 -9.74 24.35
CA CYS A 30 -39.16 -9.45 23.69
C CYS A 30 -38.90 -9.31 22.17
N ALA A 31 -39.32 -10.26 21.34
CA ALA A 31 -40.67 -10.37 20.75
C ALA A 31 -41.00 -9.18 19.82
N GLY A 32 -41.29 -9.50 18.56
CA GLY A 32 -41.23 -8.59 17.43
C GLY A 32 -42.43 -7.69 17.23
N ASP A 33 -42.28 -6.81 16.23
CA ASP A 33 -43.32 -6.47 15.26
C ASP A 33 -42.64 -5.86 14.04
N LEU A 34 -42.88 -6.48 12.89
CA LEU A 34 -42.75 -5.86 11.58
C LEU A 34 -43.97 -4.97 11.44
N ASP A 35 -43.79 -3.69 11.10
CA ASP A 35 -44.61 -3.00 10.08
C ASP A 35 -44.10 -1.57 9.85
N ASP A 36 -44.05 -1.21 8.57
CA ASP A 36 -43.99 0.13 7.97
C ASP A 36 -42.82 1.08 8.27
N ILE A 37 -41.79 1.02 7.42
CA ILE A 37 -41.10 2.24 6.97
C ILE A 37 -40.99 2.24 5.44
N ASP A 38 -41.77 3.16 4.86
CA ASP A 38 -41.91 3.51 3.45
C ASP A 38 -40.55 3.76 2.76
N ILE A 39 -40.23 2.90 1.79
CA ILE A 39 -39.06 3.02 0.92
C ILE A 39 -39.40 3.99 -0.21
N THR A 40 -39.50 5.28 0.07
CA THR A 40 -39.39 6.31 -0.99
C THR A 40 -38.89 7.65 -0.44
N SER A 41 -37.57 7.77 -0.29
CA SER A 41 -36.93 9.03 -0.65
C SER A 41 -35.55 8.78 -1.26
N VAL A 42 -35.52 9.03 -2.57
CA VAL A 42 -34.32 9.13 -3.39
C VAL A 42 -33.54 10.33 -2.88
N TYR A 43 -32.58 10.11 -1.99
CA TYR A 43 -31.46 11.03 -1.85
C TYR A 43 -30.42 10.60 -2.88
N ASN A 44 -30.51 11.20 -4.07
CA ASN A 44 -29.34 11.37 -4.93
C ASN A 44 -28.40 12.35 -4.22
N THR A 45 -27.67 11.86 -3.22
CA THR A 45 -26.45 12.51 -2.78
C THR A 45 -25.43 12.20 -3.85
N ASN A 46 -25.23 13.14 -4.78
CA ASN A 46 -24.00 13.22 -5.55
C ASN A 46 -22.86 13.47 -4.55
N GLN A 47 -22.45 12.44 -3.82
CA GLN A 47 -21.15 12.42 -3.20
C GLN A 47 -20.17 12.26 -4.35
N GLU A 48 -19.56 13.38 -4.76
CA GLU A 48 -18.25 13.29 -5.38
C GLU A 48 -17.40 12.48 -4.39
N GLU A 49 -17.12 11.22 -4.73
CA GLU A 49 -16.14 10.42 -4.01
C GLU A 49 -14.80 11.15 -4.14
N GLU A 50 -14.50 12.03 -3.20
CA GLU A 50 -13.20 12.64 -3.05
C GLU A 50 -12.23 11.52 -2.68
N TYR A 51 -11.65 10.90 -3.72
CA TYR A 51 -10.69 9.83 -3.53
C TYR A 51 -9.53 10.36 -2.68
N PRO A 52 -9.19 9.68 -1.58
CA PRO A 52 -8.15 10.16 -0.69
C PRO A 52 -6.84 10.32 -1.45
N GLU A 53 -6.16 11.45 -1.20
CA GLU A 53 -4.89 11.76 -1.86
C GLU A 53 -3.87 10.62 -1.64
N LEU A 54 -3.36 10.07 -2.75
CA LEU A 54 -2.44 8.95 -2.71
C LEU A 54 -1.10 9.38 -2.09
N LYS A 55 -0.83 8.87 -0.88
CA LYS A 55 0.45 9.09 -0.20
C LYS A 55 1.62 8.45 -0.96
N LYS A 56 2.78 9.12 -0.91
CA LYS A 56 4.01 8.60 -1.53
C LYS A 56 4.43 7.28 -0.86
N GLY A 57 4.92 6.32 -1.65
CA GLY A 57 5.47 5.08 -1.10
C GLY A 57 6.63 5.32 -0.13
N ILE A 58 6.66 4.58 0.97
CA ILE A 58 7.68 4.64 2.03
C ILE A 58 8.62 3.43 1.94
N ASN A 59 9.87 3.62 2.36
CA ASN A 59 10.77 2.49 2.54
C ASN A 59 10.45 1.79 3.85
N LEU A 60 10.67 0.48 3.88
CA LEU A 60 10.52 -0.33 5.08
C LEU A 60 11.90 -0.69 5.65
N PRO A 61 11.97 -1.03 6.95
CA PRO A 61 13.17 -1.54 7.57
C PRO A 61 13.73 -2.74 6.80
N LYS A 62 15.05 -2.75 6.61
CA LYS A 62 15.73 -3.79 5.83
C LYS A 62 16.27 -4.90 6.72
N THR A 63 16.59 -4.57 7.97
CA THR A 63 17.20 -5.48 8.93
C THR A 63 16.24 -5.84 10.06
N ASN A 64 16.46 -7.00 10.67
CA ASN A 64 15.64 -7.44 11.81
C ASN A 64 15.77 -6.51 13.02
N SER A 65 16.95 -5.91 13.24
CA SER A 65 17.18 -4.98 14.34
C SER A 65 16.37 -3.68 14.19
N GLU A 66 16.26 -3.16 12.96
CA GLU A 66 15.42 -1.99 12.68
C GLU A 66 13.93 -2.30 12.87
N TRP A 67 13.49 -3.52 12.50
CA TRP A 67 12.12 -3.98 12.76
C TRP A 67 11.84 -4.09 14.26
N LEU A 68 12.76 -4.63 15.05
CA LEU A 68 12.61 -4.74 16.50
C LEU A 68 12.47 -3.35 17.14
N THR A 69 13.36 -2.43 16.78
CA THR A 69 13.31 -1.02 17.26
C THR A 69 12.00 -0.35 16.90
N THR A 70 11.51 -0.58 15.69
CA THR A 70 10.23 -0.06 15.21
C THR A 70 9.04 -0.62 15.99
N ASN A 71 9.06 -1.92 16.30
CA ASN A 71 8.01 -2.55 17.09
C ASN A 71 8.00 -2.01 18.53
N GLU A 72 9.16 -1.78 19.12
CA GLU A 72 9.27 -1.15 20.45
C GLU A 72 8.72 0.28 20.43
N HIS A 73 9.05 1.06 19.40
CA HIS A 73 8.49 2.41 19.22
C HIS A 73 6.96 2.37 19.16
N PHE A 74 6.36 1.51 18.32
CA PHE A 74 4.90 1.44 18.22
C PHE A 74 4.21 0.91 19.47
N LYS A 75 4.82 -0.04 20.19
CA LYS A 75 4.32 -0.46 21.50
C LYS A 75 4.22 0.75 22.44
N PHE A 76 5.28 1.57 22.49
CA PHE A 76 5.26 2.78 23.29
C PHE A 76 4.24 3.80 22.78
N SER A 77 4.17 4.08 21.48
CA SER A 77 3.22 5.06 20.91
C SER A 77 1.75 4.64 21.03
N LEU A 78 1.45 3.34 21.05
CA LEU A 78 0.09 2.85 21.24
C LEU A 78 -0.32 2.83 22.72
N MET A 79 0.66 2.69 23.63
CA MET A 79 0.46 2.69 25.07
C MET A 79 0.72 4.05 25.73
N SER A 80 1.15 5.06 24.96
CA SER A 80 1.44 6.40 25.48
C SER A 80 0.17 7.10 25.91
N ASP A 81 0.29 7.99 26.91
CA ASP A 81 -0.85 8.75 27.45
C ASP A 81 -0.80 10.19 26.91
N PRO A 82 -1.81 10.67 26.17
CA PRO A 82 -3.07 10.00 25.86
C PRO A 82 -2.94 8.95 24.74
N PRO A 83 -3.64 7.82 24.84
CA PRO A 83 -3.62 6.78 23.83
C PRO A 83 -4.31 7.25 22.55
N ILE A 84 -3.87 6.69 21.41
CA ILE A 84 -4.52 6.86 20.10
C ILE A 84 -5.94 6.30 20.21
N THR A 85 -6.92 7.17 20.47
CA THR A 85 -8.31 6.83 20.72
C THR A 85 -9.23 7.85 20.04
N SER A 86 -10.37 7.37 19.55
CA SER A 86 -11.41 8.18 18.90
C SER A 86 -12.72 7.40 18.96
N ASP A 87 -13.82 8.08 19.28
CA ASP A 87 -15.16 7.48 19.30
C ASP A 87 -15.65 7.11 17.89
N ASP A 88 -15.12 7.77 16.85
CA ASP A 88 -15.31 7.41 15.45
C ASP A 88 -14.19 6.47 14.97
N LEU A 89 -14.61 5.29 14.50
CA LEU A 89 -13.73 4.26 13.97
C LEU A 89 -12.93 4.73 12.75
N ASN A 90 -13.53 5.54 11.87
CA ASN A 90 -12.84 6.02 10.67
C ASN A 90 -11.69 6.96 11.05
N THR A 91 -11.95 7.87 11.99
CA THR A 91 -10.95 8.77 12.55
C THR A 91 -9.84 8.01 13.28
N LEU A 92 -10.18 6.96 14.03
CA LEU A 92 -9.19 6.10 14.69
C LEU A 92 -8.26 5.42 13.68
N ILE A 93 -8.84 4.80 12.64
CA ILE A 93 -8.07 4.13 11.57
C ILE A 93 -7.17 5.14 10.85
N LYS A 94 -7.68 6.34 10.57
CA LYS A 94 -6.90 7.41 9.94
C LYS A 94 -5.71 7.81 10.80
N LEU A 95 -5.91 8.05 12.09
CA LEU A 95 -4.87 8.45 13.03
C LEU A 95 -3.78 7.36 13.17
N LEU A 96 -4.19 6.09 13.24
CA LEU A 96 -3.25 4.96 13.27
C LEU A 96 -2.41 4.89 11.99
N ASN A 97 -3.07 4.96 10.83
CA ASN A 97 -2.39 4.93 9.53
C ASN A 97 -1.43 6.13 9.37
N ASP A 98 -1.83 7.32 9.81
CA ASP A 98 -0.99 8.52 9.77
C ASP A 98 0.23 8.38 10.67
N THR A 99 0.06 7.83 11.87
CA THR A 99 1.16 7.58 12.82
C THR A 99 2.17 6.61 12.24
N ILE A 100 1.71 5.47 11.72
CA ILE A 100 2.56 4.44 11.11
C ILE A 100 3.29 5.01 9.89
N TYR A 101 2.54 5.66 9.00
CA TYR A 101 3.09 6.25 7.79
C TYR A 101 4.18 7.28 8.11
N THR A 102 3.91 8.18 9.05
CA THR A 102 4.83 9.26 9.42
C THR A 102 6.10 8.71 10.03
N TYR A 103 6.00 7.69 10.90
CA TYR A 103 7.17 7.03 11.47
C TYR A 103 8.07 6.45 10.38
N PHE A 104 7.53 5.66 9.46
CA PHE A 104 8.34 5.04 8.41
C PHE A 104 8.90 6.08 7.43
N ALA A 105 8.11 7.09 7.06
CA ALA A 105 8.55 8.18 6.22
C ALA A 105 9.71 8.98 6.85
N GLY A 106 9.64 9.26 8.15
CA GLY A 106 10.68 10.00 8.88
C GLY A 106 11.97 9.19 9.07
N ASN A 107 11.87 7.89 9.34
CA ASN A 107 13.03 7.06 9.71
C ASN A 107 13.70 6.36 8.52
N PHE A 108 12.92 5.93 7.52
CA PHE A 108 13.43 5.15 6.38
C PHE A 108 13.29 5.89 5.04
N GLY A 109 12.60 7.03 5.04
CA GLY A 109 12.39 7.85 3.87
C GLY A 109 11.35 7.26 2.92
N PHE A 110 11.28 7.86 1.73
CA PHE A 110 10.35 7.49 0.69
C PHE A 110 11.00 6.59 -0.35
N LEU A 111 10.20 5.74 -0.99
CA LEU A 111 10.58 5.07 -2.23
C LEU A 111 10.96 6.14 -3.25
N GLU A 112 12.13 5.97 -3.87
CA GLU A 112 12.54 6.78 -5.02
C GLU A 112 11.41 6.74 -6.04
N ARG A 113 10.96 7.93 -6.48
CA ARG A 113 9.73 8.07 -7.27
C ARG A 113 9.74 7.11 -8.46
N LEU A 114 8.53 6.64 -8.81
CA LEU A 114 8.20 6.32 -10.20
C LEU A 114 8.84 7.38 -11.11
N PRO A 115 9.36 6.99 -12.28
CA PRO A 115 10.10 7.91 -13.14
C PRO A 115 9.32 9.20 -13.32
N ASP A 116 10.05 10.31 -13.23
CA ASP A 116 9.49 11.65 -13.39
C ASP A 116 8.53 11.63 -14.59
N LYS A 117 7.33 12.18 -14.43
CA LYS A 117 6.26 12.06 -15.44
C LYS A 117 6.77 12.50 -16.81
N LEU A 118 7.63 13.52 -16.82
CA LEU A 118 8.39 14.01 -17.96
C LEU A 118 9.28 12.95 -18.62
N LEU A 119 10.04 12.18 -17.85
CA LEU A 119 10.89 11.09 -18.36
C LEU A 119 10.04 9.95 -18.91
N ASN A 120 8.94 9.61 -18.23
CA ASN A 120 8.02 8.60 -18.72
C ASN A 120 7.44 9.03 -20.08
N ASP A 121 6.86 10.22 -20.17
CA ASP A 121 6.27 10.74 -21.40
C ASP A 121 7.32 10.84 -22.54
N LYS A 122 8.56 11.23 -22.22
CA LYS A 122 9.67 11.28 -23.18
C LYS A 122 10.02 9.92 -23.76
N TYR A 123 10.04 8.85 -22.96
CA TYR A 123 10.59 7.55 -23.37
C TYR A 123 9.58 6.41 -23.54
N LYS A 124 8.32 6.57 -23.11
CA LYS A 124 7.26 5.53 -23.10
C LYS A 124 7.14 4.82 -24.44
N ASN A 125 7.04 5.60 -25.52
CA ASN A 125 6.78 5.12 -26.87
C ASN A 125 8.03 4.71 -27.65
N HIS A 126 9.23 4.85 -27.08
CA HIS A 126 10.46 4.52 -27.79
C HIS A 126 10.65 3.01 -27.95
N SER A 127 11.10 2.57 -29.13
CA SER A 127 11.50 1.17 -29.32
C SER A 127 12.78 0.85 -28.54
N VAL A 128 13.10 -0.43 -28.36
CA VAL A 128 14.37 -0.84 -27.71
C VAL A 128 15.59 -0.29 -28.46
N LYS A 129 15.51 -0.19 -29.80
CA LYS A 129 16.60 0.36 -30.62
C LYS A 129 16.78 1.86 -30.34
N ASP A 130 15.69 2.60 -30.26
CA ASP A 130 15.72 4.05 -30.02
C ASP A 130 16.19 4.35 -28.60
N LEU A 131 15.74 3.58 -27.61
CA LEU A 131 16.22 3.70 -26.23
C LEU A 131 17.72 3.43 -26.10
N LYS A 132 18.27 2.45 -26.83
CA LYS A 132 19.72 2.20 -26.85
C LYS A 132 20.50 3.37 -27.46
N LYS A 133 20.00 3.97 -28.54
CA LYS A 133 20.60 5.17 -29.16
C LYS A 133 20.56 6.36 -28.20
N ALA A 134 19.40 6.64 -27.61
CA ALA A 134 19.23 7.70 -26.63
C ALA A 134 20.16 7.50 -25.44
N LEU A 135 20.25 6.29 -24.89
CA LEU A 135 21.15 5.98 -23.78
C LEU A 135 22.62 6.19 -24.14
N LYS A 136 23.03 5.84 -25.37
CA LYS A 136 24.39 6.11 -25.85
C LYS A 136 24.65 7.62 -25.87
N LEU A 137 23.74 8.41 -26.44
CA LEU A 137 23.87 9.86 -26.50
C LEU A 137 23.95 10.48 -25.11
N LEU A 138 23.04 10.11 -24.20
CA LEU A 138 23.01 10.62 -22.81
C LEU A 138 24.33 10.39 -22.06
N LYS A 139 24.97 9.23 -22.31
CA LYS A 139 26.28 8.90 -21.71
C LYS A 139 27.42 9.72 -22.31
N LEU A 140 27.36 10.05 -23.60
CA LEU A 140 28.37 10.90 -24.23
C LEU A 140 28.21 12.36 -23.81
N SER A 141 26.97 12.84 -23.62
CA SER A 141 26.68 14.22 -23.27
C SER A 141 26.80 14.52 -21.77
N ASN A 142 27.23 13.56 -20.94
CA ASN A 142 27.26 13.68 -19.47
C ASN A 142 25.94 14.24 -18.90
N SER A 143 24.81 13.77 -19.43
CA SER A 143 23.47 14.18 -19.00
C SER A 143 23.17 13.71 -17.58
N ASP A 144 22.02 14.14 -17.04
CA ASP A 144 21.60 13.80 -15.68
C ASP A 144 21.63 12.28 -15.43
N LEU A 145 22.26 11.91 -14.32
CA LEU A 145 22.42 10.52 -13.90
C LEU A 145 21.06 9.85 -13.67
N ALA A 146 20.04 10.59 -13.24
CA ALA A 146 18.70 10.04 -13.05
C ALA A 146 18.07 9.62 -14.39
N GLU A 147 18.19 10.44 -15.43
CA GLU A 147 17.72 10.12 -16.78
C GLU A 147 18.47 8.92 -17.39
N ILE A 148 19.80 8.86 -17.23
CA ILE A 148 20.62 7.73 -17.68
C ILE A 148 20.20 6.42 -16.98
N LYS A 149 19.98 6.47 -15.66
CA LYS A 149 19.50 5.32 -14.88
C LYS A 149 18.11 4.89 -15.35
N TYR A 150 17.22 5.84 -15.62
CA TYR A 150 15.88 5.58 -16.10
C TYR A 150 15.88 4.89 -17.48
N ALA A 151 16.52 5.49 -18.47
CA ALA A 151 16.62 4.92 -19.81
C ALA A 151 17.26 3.53 -19.80
N SER A 152 18.30 3.33 -18.97
CA SER A 152 18.93 2.02 -18.78
C SER A 152 17.99 0.97 -18.19
N ARG A 153 17.20 1.33 -17.16
CA ARG A 153 16.17 0.44 -16.57
C ARG A 153 15.11 0.09 -17.60
N LEU A 154 14.63 1.07 -18.37
CA LEU A 154 13.59 0.87 -19.39
C LEU A 154 14.04 -0.08 -20.50
N VAL A 155 15.30 0.03 -20.98
CA VAL A 155 15.88 -0.92 -21.94
C VAL A 155 15.85 -2.34 -21.39
N ARG A 156 16.33 -2.55 -20.16
CA ARG A 156 16.35 -3.89 -19.53
C ARG A 156 14.94 -4.47 -19.36
N ASN A 157 13.98 -3.63 -18.96
CA ASN A 157 12.60 -4.06 -18.77
C ASN A 157 11.95 -4.51 -20.09
N LYS A 158 12.10 -3.71 -21.17
CA LYS A 158 11.55 -4.07 -22.50
C LYS A 158 12.23 -5.30 -23.10
N LEU A 159 13.51 -5.52 -22.83
CA LEU A 159 14.19 -6.75 -23.25
C LEU A 159 13.64 -7.97 -22.52
N LYS A 160 13.49 -7.87 -21.19
CA LYS A 160 12.96 -8.95 -20.35
C LYS A 160 11.54 -9.33 -20.75
N SER A 161 10.67 -8.36 -21.06
CA SER A 161 9.29 -8.65 -21.52
C SER A 161 9.27 -9.38 -22.87
N ASN A 162 10.17 -9.05 -23.79
CA ASN A 162 10.22 -9.70 -25.10
C ASN A 162 10.69 -11.16 -24.98
N THR A 163 11.68 -11.43 -24.12
CA THR A 163 12.16 -12.80 -23.88
C THR A 163 11.09 -13.69 -23.23
N SER A 164 10.20 -13.12 -22.42
CA SER A 164 9.08 -13.87 -21.82
C SER A 164 7.99 -14.22 -22.83
N ASN A 165 7.73 -13.38 -23.83
CA ASN A 165 6.72 -13.64 -24.86
C ASN A 165 7.19 -14.67 -25.90
N ASP A 166 8.48 -14.69 -26.23
CA ASP A 166 9.06 -15.70 -27.15
C ASP A 166 9.06 -17.11 -26.56
N ASN A 167 9.06 -17.25 -25.23
CA ASN A 167 9.06 -18.53 -24.54
C ASN A 167 7.65 -19.14 -24.32
N MET A 168 6.60 -18.51 -24.85
CA MET A 168 5.21 -18.98 -24.69
C MET A 168 4.56 -19.44 -26.01
N ILE A 169 5.35 -19.60 -27.08
CA ILE A 169 4.92 -20.17 -28.36
C ILE A 169 5.52 -21.57 -28.47
N ILE A 170 4.81 -22.58 -27.95
CA ILE A 170 4.96 -24.00 -28.32
C ILE A 170 3.56 -24.57 -28.54
#